data_AF-A0A7C7EH70-F1
#
_entry.id   AF-A0A7C7EH70-F1
#
_cell.length_a   1.000
_cell.length_b   1.000
_cell.length_c   1.000
_cell.angle_alpha   90.00
_cell.angle_beta   90.00
_cell.angle_gamma   90.00
#
_symmetry.space_group_name_H-M   'P 1'
#
loop_
_entity.id
_entity.type
_entity.pdbx_description
1 polymer ?
#
loop_
_entity_poly.entity_id
_entity_poly.type
_entity_poly.pdbx_seq_one_letter_code
_entity_poly.pdbx_strand_id
1 'polypeptide(L)'
;TAEFTQEDILAREADNLYKRPFWTFVRENYGFALNSAKEKKVDGIIYVSSFNCGTDSVIIELIKNGLPDFPFLILKIDEHTGEAGINTRIEAFRDMLERRLFNESHISTLG
;
A
#
# COMPACT_ATOMS: atom_id res chain seq x y z
N THR A 1 -9.88 1.11 -4.44
CA THR A 1 -9.66 2.39 -3.74
C THR A 1 -10.65 2.48 -2.58
N ALA A 2 -10.49 3.44 -1.66
CA ALA A 2 -11.33 3.58 -0.47
C ALA A 2 -12.83 3.64 -0.78
N GLU A 3 -13.20 4.21 -1.93
CA GLU A 3 -14.59 4.28 -2.44
C GLU A 3 -15.30 2.93 -2.57
N PHE A 4 -14.56 1.82 -2.71
CA PHE A 4 -15.11 0.47 -2.82
C PHE A 4 -15.12 -0.29 -1.49
N THR A 5 -14.89 0.39 -0.37
CA THR A 5 -14.86 -0.19 0.98
C THR A 5 -15.86 0.53 1.86
N GLN A 6 -16.58 -0.22 2.70
CA GLN A 6 -17.57 0.36 3.61
C GLN A 6 -16.90 1.28 4.63
N GLU A 7 -17.53 2.42 4.92
CA GLU A 7 -16.95 3.46 5.79
C GLU A 7 -16.64 2.98 7.21
N ASP A 8 -17.46 2.07 7.75
CA ASP A 8 -17.27 1.48 9.08
C ASP A 8 -15.98 0.66 9.15
N ILE A 9 -15.66 -0.06 8.07
CA ILE A 9 -14.41 -0.84 7.95
C ILE A 9 -13.21 0.12 7.91
N LEU A 10 -13.29 1.19 7.10
CA LEU A 10 -12.23 2.20 7.01
C LEU A 10 -12.00 2.89 8.36
N ALA A 11 -13.07 3.27 9.05
CA ALA A 11 -13.02 3.90 10.37
C ALA A 11 -12.38 2.97 11.41
N ARG A 12 -12.78 1.69 11.44
CA ARG A 12 -12.24 0.69 12.36
C ARG A 12 -10.73 0.53 12.22
N GLU A 13 -10.21 0.48 10.99
CA GLU A 13 -8.77 0.40 10.77
C GLU A 13 -8.06 1.67 11.26
N ALA A 14 -8.62 2.85 10.97
CA ALA A 14 -8.03 4.13 11.37
C ALA A 14 -8.03 4.35 12.90
N ASP A 15 -8.98 3.75 13.62
CA ASP A 15 -9.06 3.84 15.09
C ASP A 15 -7.98 3.00 15.81
N ASN A 16 -7.29 2.10 15.10
CA ASN A 16 -6.12 1.38 15.65
C ASN A 16 -4.85 2.26 15.74
N LEU A 17 -4.86 3.45 15.15
CA LEU A 17 -3.76 4.40 15.26
C LEU A 17 -3.72 5.01 16.66
N TYR A 18 -2.52 5.25 17.19
CA TYR A 18 -2.31 5.91 18.49
C TYR A 18 -3.12 7.21 18.64
N LYS A 19 -3.24 7.95 17.55
CA LYS A 19 -4.11 9.12 17.46
C LYS A 19 -4.88 9.07 16.15
N ARG A 20 -6.20 9.25 16.24
CA ARG A 20 -7.07 9.37 15.07
C ARG A 20 -6.63 10.59 14.23
N PRO A 21 -6.20 10.40 12.97
CA PRO A 21 -5.83 11.51 12.09
C PRO A 21 -7.01 12.44 11.86
N PHE A 22 -6.75 13.75 11.81
CA PHE A 22 -7.79 14.76 11.58
C PHE A 22 -8.33 14.69 10.14
N TRP A 23 -7.45 14.55 9.16
CA TRP A 23 -7.81 14.52 7.73
C TRP A 23 -8.51 13.22 7.35
N THR A 24 -9.70 13.33 6.77
CA THR A 24 -10.51 12.19 6.32
C THR A 24 -9.76 11.32 5.31
N PHE A 25 -9.11 11.94 4.33
CA PHE A 25 -8.32 11.23 3.31
C PHE A 25 -7.22 10.35 3.92
N VAL A 26 -6.59 10.76 5.02
CA VAL A 26 -5.58 9.93 5.72
C VAL A 26 -6.25 8.68 6.29
N ARG A 27 -7.40 8.83 6.95
CA ARG A 27 -8.13 7.71 7.55
C ARG A 27 -8.61 6.73 6.48
N GLU A 28 -9.14 7.24 5.37
CA GLU A 28 -9.65 6.43 4.26
C GLU A 28 -8.54 5.64 3.56
N ASN A 29 -7.44 6.29 3.19
CA ASN A 29 -6.34 5.61 2.49
C ASN A 29 -5.62 4.60 3.40
N TYR A 30 -5.38 4.98 4.65
CA TYR A 30 -4.81 4.08 5.64
C TYR A 30 -5.72 2.87 5.87
N GLY A 31 -7.01 3.12 6.13
CA GLY A 31 -7.96 2.05 6.39
C GLY A 31 -8.15 1.11 5.21
N PHE A 32 -8.21 1.65 3.98
CA PHE A 32 -8.31 0.86 2.77
C PHE A 32 -7.08 -0.02 2.56
N ALA A 33 -5.88 0.55 2.73
CA ALA A 33 -4.62 -0.17 2.55
C ALA A 33 -4.49 -1.34 3.54
N LEU A 34 -4.72 -1.08 4.84
CA LEU A 34 -4.64 -2.12 5.86
C LEU A 34 -5.69 -3.20 5.68
N ASN A 35 -6.95 -2.81 5.47
CA ASN A 35 -8.03 -3.77 5.27
C ASN A 35 -7.76 -4.67 4.05
N SER A 36 -7.35 -4.08 2.91
CA SER A 36 -7.10 -4.85 1.70
C SER A 36 -5.96 -5.87 1.86
N ALA A 37 -4.89 -5.48 2.55
CA ALA A 37 -3.76 -6.35 2.84
C ALA A 37 -4.12 -7.45 3.87
N LYS A 38 -4.78 -7.09 4.97
CA LYS A 38 -5.19 -8.03 6.04
C LYS A 38 -6.19 -9.08 5.56
N GLU A 39 -7.16 -8.67 4.76
CA GLU A 39 -8.16 -9.56 4.16
C GLU A 39 -7.60 -10.35 2.97
N LYS A 40 -6.30 -10.23 2.67
CA LYS A 40 -5.62 -10.92 1.56
C LYS A 40 -6.33 -10.72 0.21
N LYS A 41 -6.90 -9.52 0.01
CA LYS A 41 -7.59 -9.15 -1.24
C LYS A 41 -6.62 -8.68 -2.33
N VAL A 42 -5.38 -8.38 -1.95
CA VAL A 42 -4.31 -7.89 -2.83
C VAL A 42 -2.98 -8.49 -2.39
N ASP A 43 -2.06 -8.67 -3.34
CA ASP A 43 -0.69 -9.19 -3.10
C ASP A 43 0.34 -8.08 -2.82
N GLY A 44 -0.01 -6.84 -3.16
CA GLY A 44 0.84 -5.67 -3.00
C GLY A 44 0.05 -4.37 -3.17
N ILE A 45 0.62 -3.26 -2.70
CA ILE A 45 0.04 -1.92 -2.85
C ILE A 45 0.97 -1.03 -3.66
N ILE A 46 0.40 -0.30 -4.60
CA ILE A 46 1.08 0.81 -5.30
C ILE A 46 0.42 2.11 -4.83
N TYR A 47 1.19 2.97 -4.17
CA TYR A 47 0.75 4.30 -3.75
C TYR A 47 1.27 5.34 -4.73
N VAL A 48 0.35 6.02 -5.42
CA VAL A 48 0.67 7.11 -6.36
C VAL A 48 0.61 8.42 -5.59
N SER A 49 1.69 9.19 -5.62
CA SER A 49 1.81 10.46 -4.91
C SER A 49 2.40 11.51 -5.83
N SER A 50 1.97 12.77 -5.70
CA SER A 50 2.63 13.88 -6.38
C SER A 50 3.99 14.18 -5.75
N PHE A 51 4.94 14.65 -6.56
CA PHE A 51 6.22 15.12 -6.05
C PHE A 51 6.00 16.22 -4.98
N ASN A 52 6.74 16.13 -3.89
CA ASN A 52 6.67 17.05 -2.76
C ASN A 52 5.32 17.10 -2.01
N CYS A 53 4.49 16.05 -2.08
CA CYS A 53 3.25 15.97 -1.28
C CYS A 53 3.53 15.57 0.19
N GLY A 54 3.44 16.54 1.10
CA GLY A 54 3.69 16.33 2.53
C GLY A 54 2.67 15.43 3.22
N THR A 55 1.38 15.57 2.89
CA THR A 55 0.31 14.73 3.45
C THR A 55 0.44 13.27 3.06
N ASP A 56 0.78 12.98 1.80
CA ASP A 56 1.03 11.62 1.35
C ASP A 56 2.21 10.98 2.08
N SER A 57 3.26 11.76 2.37
CA SER A 57 4.42 11.28 3.11
C SER A 57 4.02 10.75 4.49
N VAL A 58 3.05 11.40 5.16
CA VAL A 58 2.49 10.91 6.43
C VAL A 58 1.68 9.62 6.22
N ILE A 59 0.81 9.57 5.20
CA ILE A 59 -0.03 8.39 4.92
C ILE A 59 0.83 7.16 4.60
N ILE A 60 1.80 7.33 3.71
CA ILE A 60 2.75 6.29 3.30
C ILE A 60 3.45 5.72 4.54
N GLU A 61 3.94 6.58 5.42
CA GLU A 61 4.65 6.15 6.63
C GLU A 61 3.72 5.39 7.58
N LEU A 62 2.49 5.86 7.78
CA LEU A 62 1.49 5.14 8.58
C LEU A 62 1.21 3.75 7.99
N ILE A 63 1.00 3.63 6.68
CA ILE A 63 0.72 2.35 6.02
C ILE A 63 1.91 1.40 6.16
N LYS A 64 3.14 1.88 5.90
CA LYS A 64 4.35 1.06 6.02
C LYS A 64 4.56 0.54 7.44
N ASN A 65 4.27 1.37 8.46
CA ASN A 65 4.31 0.93 9.86
C ASN A 65 3.20 -0.07 10.19
N GLY A 66 2.03 0.05 9.58
CA GLY A 66 0.92 -0.91 9.76
C GLY A 66 1.12 -2.22 8.99
N LEU A 67 1.98 -2.24 7.97
CA LEU A 67 2.22 -3.36 7.06
C LEU A 67 3.72 -3.51 6.74
N PRO A 68 4.59 -3.80 7.72
CA PRO A 68 6.05 -3.71 7.57
C PRO A 68 6.63 -4.64 6.50
N ASP A 69 6.10 -5.85 6.36
CA ASP A 69 6.60 -6.88 5.44
C ASP A 69 5.75 -7.03 4.17
N PHE A 70 4.74 -6.17 3.99
CA PHE A 70 3.81 -6.23 2.87
C PHE A 70 4.40 -5.51 1.65
N PRO A 71 4.35 -6.10 0.45
CA PRO A 71 4.84 -5.45 -0.77
C PRO A 71 4.22 -4.08 -1.01
N PHE A 72 5.05 -3.03 -1.04
CA PHE A 72 4.59 -1.65 -1.16
C PHE A 72 5.49 -0.82 -2.09
N LEU A 73 4.92 -0.30 -3.18
CA LEU A 73 5.61 0.57 -4.13
C LEU A 73 5.10 2.00 -4.01
N ILE A 74 6.01 2.98 -3.93
CA ILE A 74 5.68 4.40 -4.00
C ILE A 74 6.04 4.90 -5.40
N LEU A 75 5.04 5.34 -6.16
CA LEU A 75 5.19 6.01 -7.43
C LEU A 75 5.01 7.51 -7.24
N LYS A 76 6.12 8.26 -7.32
CA LYS A 76 6.08 9.72 -7.29
C LYS A 76 5.94 10.25 -8.71
N ILE A 77 4.92 11.06 -8.96
CA ILE A 77 4.66 11.69 -10.24
C ILE A 77 5.08 13.16 -10.17
N ASP A 78 5.97 13.55 -11.08
CA ASP A 78 6.40 14.93 -11.35
C ASP A 78 6.28 15.21 -12.85
N GLU A 79 6.13 16.48 -13.24
CA GLU A 79 6.03 16.92 -14.64
C GLU A 79 7.24 16.50 -15.49
N HIS A 80 8.41 16.37 -14.86
CA HIS A 80 9.63 15.89 -15.51
C HIS A 80 9.81 14.36 -15.48
N THR A 81 8.82 13.59 -14.98
CA THR A 81 8.94 12.13 -14.86
C THR A 81 8.76 11.47 -16.23
N GLY A 82 9.83 10.85 -16.74
CA GLY A 82 9.77 10.07 -17.97
C GLY A 82 8.96 8.78 -17.82
N GLU A 83 8.08 8.51 -18.79
CA GLU A 83 7.19 7.33 -18.85
C GLU A 83 7.94 5.99 -18.68
N ALA A 84 9.11 5.86 -19.32
CA ALA A 84 9.93 4.65 -19.25
C ALA A 84 10.37 4.28 -17.82
N GLY A 85 10.62 5.28 -16.96
CA GLY A 85 11.01 5.06 -15.56
C GLY A 85 9.86 4.51 -14.71
N ILE A 86 8.62 4.86 -15.02
CA ILE A 86 7.43 4.36 -14.32
C ILE A 86 7.18 2.91 -14.73
N ASN A 87 7.16 2.62 -16.04
CA ASN A 87 6.91 1.27 -16.56
C ASN A 87 7.90 0.25 -15.98
N THR A 88 9.20 0.58 -16.02
CA THR A 88 10.24 -0.31 -15.48
C THR A 88 10.04 -0.60 -13.98
N ARG A 89 9.60 0.38 -13.19
CA ARG A 89 9.35 0.20 -11.75
C ARG A 89 8.12 -0.66 -11.49
N ILE A 90 7.06 -0.51 -12.29
CA ILE A 90 5.86 -1.34 -12.19
C ILE A 90 6.18 -2.78 -12.59
N GLU A 91 6.92 -2.98 -13.68
CA GLU A 91 7.39 -4.31 -14.12
C GLU A 91 8.23 -4.99 -13.04
N ALA A 92 9.23 -4.28 -12.49
CA ALA A 92 10.06 -4.82 -11.42
C ALA A 92 9.26 -5.15 -10.15
N PHE A 93 8.24 -4.36 -9.83
CA PHE A 93 7.37 -4.64 -8.68
C PHE A 93 6.49 -5.87 -8.92
N ARG A 94 5.93 -6.02 -10.12
CA ARG A 94 5.20 -7.22 -10.53
C ARG A 94 6.08 -8.47 -10.42
N ASP A 95 7.30 -8.43 -10.97
CA ASP A 95 8.24 -9.56 -10.92
C ASP A 95 8.58 -9.96 -9.47
N MET A 96 8.70 -8.98 -8.57
CA MET A 96 8.91 -9.23 -7.14
C MET A 96 7.70 -9.92 -6.50
N LEU A 97 6.46 -9.50 -6.82
CA LEU A 97 5.24 -10.15 -6.33
C LEU A 97 5.13 -11.59 -6.81
N GLU A 98 5.36 -11.84 -8.10
CA GLU A 98 5.33 -13.19 -8.68
C GLU A 98 6.30 -14.12 -7.94
N ARG A 99 7.56 -13.69 -7.76
CA ARG A 99 8.57 -14.48 -7.03
C ARG A 99 8.17 -14.80 -5.60
N ARG A 100 7.52 -13.87 -4.90
CA ARG A 100 7.05 -14.09 -3.53
C ARG A 100 5.98 -15.19 -3.49
N LEU A 101 5.00 -15.13 -4.39
CA LEU A 101 3.93 -16.12 -4.50
C LEU A 101 4.47 -17.52 -4.86
N PHE A 102 5.45 -17.59 -5.77
CA PHE A 102 6.11 -18.86 -6.09
C PHE A 102 6.91 -19.41 -4.89
N ASN A 103 7.62 -18.58 -4.14
CA ASN A 103 8.40 -19.05 -2.99
C ASN A 103 7.53 -19.50 -1.80
N GLU A 104 6.39 -18.86 -1.56
CA GLU A 104 5.43 -19.27 -0.52
C GLU A 104 4.79 -20.64 -0.81
N SER A 105 4.67 -21.03 -2.09
CA SER A 105 4.17 -22.36 -2.48
C SER A 105 5.21 -23.49 -2.41
N HIS A 106 6.49 -23.17 -2.16
CA HIS A 106 7.60 -24.11 -2.03
C HIS A 106 8.08 -24.35 -0.59
N ILE A 107 7.29 -24.02 0.43
CA ILE A 107 7.57 -24.44 1.81
C ILE A 107 7.42 -25.96 1.88
N SER A 108 8.57 -26.64 1.84
CA SER A 108 8.73 -28.09 1.96
C SER A 108 7.89 -28.67 3.10
N THR A 109 7.06 -29.68 2.79
CA THR A 109 6.28 -30.50 3.75
C THR A 109 7.16 -31.39 4.65
N LEU A 110 8.43 -31.05 4.84
CA LEU A 110 9.36 -31.77 5.71
C LEU A 110 9.74 -30.87 6.89
N GLY A 111 8.91 -30.96 7.92
CA GLY A 111 9.20 -30.59 9.30
C GLY A 111 8.64 -31.69 10.20
#